data_AF-A0A2S6B1B1-F1
#
_entry.id   AF-A0A2S6B1B1-F1
#
_cell.length_a   1.000
_cell.length_b   1.000
_cell.length_c   1.000
_cell.angle_alpha   90.00
_cell.angle_beta   90.00
_cell.angle_gamma   90.00
#
_symmetry.space_group_name_H-M   'P 1'
#
loop_
_entity.id
_entity.type
_entity.pdbx_description
1 polymer ?
#
loop_
_entity_poly.entity_id
_entity_poly.type
_entity_poly.pdbx_seq_one_letter_code
_entity_poly.pdbx_strand_id
1 'polypeptide(L)' 'MDKIAYQLRPASKTTMSPCARCCRPSPGGQPCAKCLTDELGSLIKNYGAAARWLESTKQATQDAGTVLRYASLTGDD' A
#
# COMPACT_ATOMS: atom_id res chain seq x y z
N MET A 1 -14.55 10.33 -17.20
CA MET A 1 -13.38 9.51 -16.85
C MET A 1 -12.94 10.00 -15.48
N ASP A 2 -13.54 9.46 -14.43
CA ASP A 2 -13.28 9.96 -13.07
C ASP A 2 -11.94 9.42 -12.62
N LYS A 3 -10.97 10.33 -12.43
CA LYS A 3 -9.69 9.98 -11.83
C LYS A 3 -9.99 9.59 -10.39
N ILE A 4 -10.06 8.28 -10.12
CA ILE A 4 -10.06 7.75 -8.76
C ILE A 4 -8.66 8.04 -8.20
N ALA A 5 -8.48 9.24 -7.66
CA ALA A 5 -7.39 9.52 -6.77
C ALA A 5 -7.68 8.73 -5.49
N TYR A 6 -7.02 7.58 -5.33
CA TYR A 6 -6.95 6.92 -4.04
C TYR A 6 -6.27 7.89 -3.09
N GLN A 7 -7.07 8.72 -2.40
CA GLN A 7 -6.58 9.51 -1.29
C GLN A 7 -5.99 8.51 -0.30
N LEU A 8 -4.66 8.47 -0.24
CA LEU A 8 -3.92 7.71 0.76
C LEU A 8 -4.35 8.28 2.10
N ARG A 9 -5.33 7.63 2.73
CA ARG A 9 -5.68 7.96 4.11
C ARG A 9 -4.44 7.67 4.96
N PRO A 10 -4.12 8.53 5.94
CA PRO A 10 -3.09 8.22 6.92
C PRO A 10 -3.34 6.81 7.47
N ALA A 11 -2.28 6.01 7.66
CA ALA A 11 -2.41 4.66 8.19
C ALA A 11 -3.20 4.64 9.51
N SER A 12 -3.03 5.67 10.34
CA SER A 12 -3.74 5.87 11.61
C SER A 12 -5.26 6.08 11.47
N LYS A 13 -5.75 6.54 10.31
CA LYS A 13 -7.18 6.78 10.03
C LYS A 13 -7.76 5.76 9.04
N THR A 14 -6.96 4.77 8.65
CA THR A 14 -7.38 3.74 7.70
C THR A 14 -8.05 2.60 8.44
N THR A 15 -9.36 2.46 8.28
CA THR A 15 -10.10 1.33 8.83
C THR A 15 -9.60 0.04 8.19
N MET A 16 -9.09 -0.89 9.00
CA MET A 16 -8.73 -2.22 8.56
C MET A 16 -9.96 -3.14 8.61
N SER A 17 -10.19 -3.92 7.57
CA SER A 17 -11.19 -4.99 7.57
C SER A 17 -10.70 -6.20 6.77
N PRO A 18 -11.38 -7.36 6.84
CA PRO A 18 -10.94 -8.55 6.12
C PRO A 18 -10.91 -8.32 4.61
N CYS A 19 -9.80 -8.72 3.98
CA CYS A 19 -9.64 -8.74 2.53
C CYS A 19 -10.75 -9.53 1.87
N ALA A 20 -11.38 -8.96 0.84
CA ALA A 20 -12.45 -9.60 0.07
C ALA A 20 -12.07 -10.95 -0.59
N ARG A 21 -10.76 -11.26 -0.72
CA ARG A 21 -10.26 -12.47 -1.40
C ARG A 21 -9.67 -13.52 -0.47
N CYS A 22 -9.01 -13.11 0.62
CA CYS A 22 -8.26 -14.04 1.48
C CYS A 22 -8.46 -13.80 2.98
N CYS A 23 -9.39 -12.92 3.35
CA CYS A 23 -9.75 -12.56 4.73
C CYS A 23 -8.63 -11.98 5.61
N ARG A 24 -7.40 -11.81 5.09
CA ARG A 24 -6.31 -11.13 5.80
C ARG A 24 -6.63 -9.65 6.00
N PRO A 25 -6.11 -8.98 7.04
CA PRO A 25 -6.33 -7.55 7.25
C PRO A 25 -5.95 -6.72 6.01
N SER A 26 -6.85 -5.83 5.59
CA SER A 26 -6.67 -4.96 4.43
C SER A 26 -7.37 -3.60 4.62
N PRO A 27 -6.83 -2.50 4.06
CA PRO A 27 -7.49 -1.20 4.08
C PRO A 27 -8.90 -1.25 3.48
N GLY A 28 -9.92 -0.95 4.29
CA GLY A 28 -11.31 -0.90 3.85
C GLY A 28 -11.86 -2.19 3.22
N GLY A 29 -11.22 -3.34 3.46
CA GLY A 29 -11.66 -4.65 2.96
C GLY A 29 -11.31 -4.91 1.51
N GLN A 30 -10.52 -4.01 0.91
CA GLN A 30 -10.00 -4.14 -0.45
C GLN A 30 -9.12 -5.38 -0.58
N PRO A 31 -8.86 -5.87 -1.81
CA PRO A 31 -7.85 -6.89 -2.04
C PRO A 31 -6.52 -6.51 -1.40
N CYS A 32 -5.97 -7.38 -0.56
CA CYS A 32 -4.72 -7.10 0.13
C CYS A 32 -3.54 -7.13 -0.85
N ALA A 33 -2.42 -6.54 -0.44
CA ALA A 33 -1.20 -6.46 -1.24
C ALA A 33 -0.76 -7.82 -1.82
N LYS A 34 -0.85 -8.91 -1.03
CA LYS A 34 -0.55 -10.26 -1.52
C LYS A 34 -1.46 -10.68 -2.67
N CYS A 35 -2.78 -10.50 -2.53
CA CYS A 35 -3.74 -10.89 -3.56
C CYS A 35 -3.56 -10.07 -4.85
N LEU A 36 -3.21 -8.79 -4.73
CA LEU A 36 -2.90 -7.94 -5.88
C LEU A 36 -1.59 -8.37 -6.55
N THR A 37 -0.57 -8.73 -5.77
CA THR A 37 0.70 -9.26 -6.31
C THR A 37 0.52 -10.60 -7.01
N ASP A 38 -0.27 -11.51 -6.42
CA ASP A 38 -0.57 -12.81 -7.03
C ASP A 38 -1.32 -12.63 -8.37
N GLU A 39 -2.30 -11.72 -8.42
CA GLU A 39 -3.03 -11.36 -9.63
C GLU A 39 -2.11 -10.74 -10.70
N LEU A 40 -1.29 -9.77 -10.30
CA LEU A 40 -0.34 -9.13 -11.20
C LEU A 40 0.67 -10.14 -11.76
N GLY A 41 1.22 -11.01 -10.91
CA GLY A 41 2.14 -12.07 -11.31
C GLY A 41 1.53 -13.03 -12.32
N SER A 42 0.24 -13.37 -12.15
CA SER A 42 -0.51 -14.19 -13.11
C SER A 42 -0.77 -13.47 -14.44
N LEU A 43 -1.07 -12.16 -14.40
CA LEU A 43 -1.31 -11.33 -15.58
C LEU A 43 -0.05 -11.18 -16.44
N ILE A 44 1.09 -10.85 -15.83
CA ILE A 44 2.36 -10.61 -16.53
C ILE A 44 3.20 -11.88 -16.70
N LYS A 45 2.73 -13.03 -16.19
CA LYS A 45 3.45 -14.31 -16.16
C LYS A 45 4.85 -14.21 -15.54
N ASN A 46 5.02 -13.33 -14.56
CA ASN A 46 6.29 -13.12 -13.87
C ASN A 46 6.05 -12.74 -12.40
N TYR A 47 5.96 -13.76 -11.55
CA TYR A 47 5.75 -13.60 -10.11
C TYR A 47 6.92 -12.89 -9.42
N GLY A 48 8.16 -13.13 -9.87
CA GLY A 48 9.34 -12.50 -9.30
C GLY A 48 9.34 -10.98 -9.48
N ALA A 49 8.97 -10.50 -10.66
CA ALA A 49 8.83 -9.06 -10.93
C ALA A 49 7.72 -8.43 -10.07
N ALA A 50 6.55 -9.07 -9.98
CA ALA A 50 5.45 -8.60 -9.15
C ALA A 50 5.82 -8.52 -7.66
N ALA A 51 6.53 -9.54 -7.14
CA ALA A 51 7.00 -9.55 -5.75
C ALA A 51 8.03 -8.43 -5.49
N ARG A 52 8.96 -8.20 -6.42
CA ARG A 52 9.95 -7.11 -6.31
C ARG A 52 9.30 -5.73 -6.32
N TRP A 53 8.26 -5.53 -7.14
CA TRP A 53 7.50 -4.27 -7.14
C TRP A 53 6.74 -4.04 -5.84
N LEU A 54 6.15 -5.08 -5.26
CA LEU A 54 5.53 -4.97 -3.94
C LEU A 54 6.55 -4.51 -2.89
N GLU A 55 7.73 -5.12 -2.87
CA GLU A 55 8.74 -4.79 -1.88
C GLU A 55 9.29 -3.37 -2.06
N SER A 56 9.58 -2.97 -3.30
CA SER A 56 9.99 -1.59 -3.61
C SER A 56 8.95 -0.56 -3.17
N THR A 57 7.66 -0.86 -3.35
CA THR A 57 6.57 0.04 -2.94
C THR A 57 6.48 0.18 -1.42
N LYS A 58 6.68 -0.92 -0.67
CA LYS A 58 6.73 -0.87 0.80
C LYS A 58 7.89 0.00 1.29
N GLN A 59 9.09 -0.18 0.72
CA GLN A 59 10.26 0.60 1.09
C GLN A 59 10.02 2.08 0.82
N ALA A 60 9.54 2.44 -0.38
CA ALA A 60 9.22 3.83 -0.70
C ALA A 60 8.18 4.45 0.25
N THR A 61 7.21 3.65 0.71
CA THR A 61 6.20 4.11 1.69
C THR A 61 6.82 4.35 3.07
N GLN A 62 7.74 3.49 3.51
CA GLN A 62 8.46 3.65 4.78
C GLN A 62 9.39 4.87 4.75
N ASP A 63 10.10 5.07 3.63
CA ASP A 63 10.98 6.22 3.42
C ASP A 63 10.17 7.52 3.45
N ALA A 64 9.03 7.56 2.74
CA ALA A 64 8.12 8.70 2.77
C ALA A 64 7.61 9.00 4.20
N GLY A 65 7.23 7.97 4.95
CA GLY A 65 6.83 8.13 6.36
C GLY A 65 7.96 8.69 7.23
N THR A 66 9.20 8.27 6.98
CA THR A 66 10.39 8.76 7.68
C THR A 66 10.64 10.24 7.38
N VAL A 67 10.62 10.63 6.11
CA VAL A 67 10.78 12.03 5.70
C VAL A 67 9.70 12.92 6.31
N LEU A 68 8.43 12.50 6.25
CA LEU A 68 7.32 13.25 6.84
C LEU A 68 7.45 13.39 8.36
N ARG A 69 7.93 12.35 9.06
CA ARG A 69 8.21 12.40 10.49
C ARG A 69 9.30 13.44 10.82
N TYR A 70 10.42 13.43 10.09
CA TYR A 70 11.47 14.43 10.31
C TYR A 70 11.00 15.84 10.02
N ALA A 71 10.24 16.06 8.94
CA ALA A 71 9.68 17.37 8.60
C ALA A 71 8.74 17.91 9.70
N SER A 72 7.98 17.03 10.38
CA SER A 72 7.11 17.43 11.49
C SER A 72 7.86 17.81 12.77
N LEU A 73 9.10 17.33 12.96
CA LEU A 73 9.92 17.67 14.13
C LEU A 73 10.65 19.01 13.97
N THR A 74 10.76 19.52 12.75
CA THR A 74 11.47 20.76 12.42
C THR A 74 10.54 21.98 12.30
N GLY A 75 9.25 21.84 12.63
CA GLY A 75 8.22 22.88 12.44
C GLY A 75 7.62 23.48 13.72
N ASP A 76 8.20 23.19 14.89
CA ASP A 76 7.76 23.69 16.21
C ASP A 76 8.64 24.85 16.76
N ASP A 77 9.20 25.69 15.88
CA ASP A 77 9.83 26.98 16.24
C ASP A 77 8.94 28.17 15.84
#